data_AF-A0A2V2BD81-F1
#
_entry.id   AF-A0A2V2BD81-F1
#
_cell.length_a   1.000
_cell.length_b   1.000
_cell.length_c   1.000
_cell.angle_alpha   90.00
_cell.angle_beta   90.00
_cell.angle_gamma   90.00
#
_symmetry.space_group_name_H-M   'P 1'
#
loop_
_entity.id
_entity.type
_entity.pdbx_description
1 polymer ?
#
loop_
_entity_poly.entity_id
_entity_poly.type
_entity_poly.pdbx_seq_one_letter_code
_entity_poly.pdbx_strand_id
1 'polypeptide(L)'
;MKLTFWMAVLTMAVAGVVMLFFRQDYIHCIANINYIRSGERFSLIVSHDMRNGHGVLSLAGRLTGDNQKVISLSKIIRFNYHRDGDLYLAQSTLIEPSPDNQMSIEQQEKWLPAFFITVGATFPFVIKRTGIDTWVFYSGPVPLFICEK
;
A
#
# COMPACT_ATOMS: atom_id res chain seq x y z
N MET A 1 -27.59 -3.13 44.45
CA MET A 1 -26.33 -2.37 44.23
C MET A 1 -25.15 -3.22 43.77
N LYS A 2 -24.82 -4.35 44.41
CA LYS A 2 -23.68 -5.19 43.94
C LYS A 2 -23.91 -5.80 42.55
N LEU A 3 -25.09 -6.35 42.28
CA LEU A 3 -25.38 -7.02 41.00
C LEU A 3 -25.37 -6.07 39.79
N THR A 4 -25.92 -4.86 39.95
CA THR A 4 -25.94 -3.82 38.93
C THR A 4 -24.55 -3.28 38.61
N PHE A 5 -23.66 -3.22 39.60
CA PHE A 5 -22.26 -2.83 39.40
C PHE A 5 -21.48 -3.87 38.59
N TRP A 6 -21.65 -5.16 38.90
CA TRP A 6 -21.00 -6.24 38.14
C TRP A 6 -21.50 -6.31 36.69
N MET A 7 -22.79 -6.09 36.43
CA MET A 7 -23.30 -5.98 35.06
C MET A 7 -22.66 -4.84 34.28
N ALA A 8 -22.50 -3.65 34.89
CA ALA A 8 -21.88 -2.50 34.23
C ALA A 8 -20.40 -2.71 33.92
N VAL A 9 -19.66 -3.38 34.81
CA VAL A 9 -18.26 -3.75 34.57
C VAL A 9 -18.15 -4.78 33.43
N LEU A 10 -19.05 -5.77 33.40
CA LEU A 10 -19.07 -6.78 32.33
C LEU A 10 -19.38 -6.14 30.97
N THR A 11 -20.34 -5.23 30.89
CA THR A 11 -20.66 -4.55 29.63
C THR A 11 -19.52 -3.67 29.14
N MET A 12 -18.83 -2.95 30.02
CA MET A 12 -17.62 -2.19 29.65
C MET A 12 -16.48 -3.09 29.17
N ALA A 13 -16.26 -4.23 29.83
CA ALA A 13 -15.22 -5.18 29.42
C ALA A 13 -15.53 -5.79 28.03
N VAL A 14 -16.79 -6.21 27.80
CA VAL A 14 -17.23 -6.73 26.50
C VAL A 14 -17.13 -5.64 25.43
N ALA A 15 -17.56 -4.41 25.70
CA ALA A 15 -17.42 -3.30 24.76
C ALA A 15 -15.95 -3.00 24.43
N GLY A 16 -15.05 -3.06 25.43
CA GLY A 16 -13.61 -2.89 25.22
C GLY A 16 -13.00 -3.99 24.34
N VAL A 17 -13.35 -5.25 24.60
CA VAL A 17 -12.89 -6.40 23.78
C VAL A 17 -13.43 -6.28 22.36
N VAL A 18 -14.72 -5.98 22.20
CA VAL A 18 -15.35 -5.73 20.90
C VAL A 18 -14.63 -4.59 20.18
N MET A 19 -14.35 -3.47 20.84
CA MET A 19 -13.63 -2.34 20.25
C MET A 19 -12.21 -2.72 19.79
N LEU A 20 -11.52 -3.61 20.50
CA LEU A 20 -10.22 -4.15 20.09
C LEU A 20 -10.33 -5.04 18.85
N PHE A 21 -11.37 -5.86 18.73
CA PHE A 21 -11.63 -6.67 17.52
C PHE A 21 -12.11 -5.83 16.32
N PHE A 22 -12.87 -4.75 16.57
CA PHE A 22 -13.39 -3.84 15.54
C PHE A 22 -12.45 -2.67 15.21
N ARG A 23 -11.25 -2.64 15.81
CA ARG A 23 -10.16 -1.76 15.37
C ARG A 23 -9.61 -2.28 14.03
N GLN A 24 -10.48 -2.26 13.02
CA GLN A 24 -10.11 -2.51 11.63
C GLN A 24 -9.13 -1.43 11.24
N ASP A 25 -7.91 -1.85 10.91
CA ASP A 25 -6.85 -0.97 10.45
C ASP A 25 -7.22 -0.47 9.05
N TYR A 26 -8.02 0.60 9.03
CA TYR A 26 -8.20 1.43 7.86
C TYR A 26 -6.89 2.19 7.64
N ILE A 27 -6.35 2.09 6.43
CA ILE A 27 -5.14 2.80 6.06
C ILE A 27 -5.50 3.73 4.92
N HIS A 28 -5.28 5.02 5.16
CA HIS A 28 -5.33 6.08 4.16
C HIS A 28 -3.97 6.75 4.11
N CYS A 29 -3.29 6.66 2.99
CA CYS A 29 -1.97 7.26 2.83
C CYS A 29 -1.87 7.93 1.47
N ILE A 30 -1.32 9.15 1.45
CA ILE A 30 -0.91 9.83 0.23
C ILE A 30 0.58 10.13 0.38
N ALA A 31 1.37 9.69 -0.58
CA ALA A 31 2.82 9.83 -0.57
C ALA A 31 3.34 10.39 -1.89
N ASN A 32 4.38 11.22 -1.79
CA ASN A 32 5.16 11.66 -2.94
C ASN A 32 6.48 10.88 -2.96
N ILE A 33 6.78 10.23 -4.09
CA ILE A 33 7.95 9.38 -4.25
C ILE A 33 8.73 9.85 -5.48
N ASN A 34 10.06 9.92 -5.36
CA ASN A 34 10.93 10.21 -6.50
C ASN A 34 11.96 9.09 -6.62
N TYR A 35 11.95 8.39 -7.75
CA TYR A 35 13.01 7.47 -8.13
C TYR A 35 13.97 8.18 -9.09
N ILE A 36 15.26 8.00 -8.87
CA ILE A 36 16.31 8.53 -9.74
C ILE A 36 17.16 7.34 -10.19
N ARG A 37 17.26 7.13 -11.50
CA ARG A 37 18.00 6.01 -12.09
C ARG A 37 18.57 6.42 -13.44
N SER A 38 19.87 6.26 -13.64
CA SER A 38 20.54 6.44 -14.94
C SER A 38 20.21 7.77 -15.65
N GLY A 39 20.21 8.90 -14.92
CA GLY A 39 19.88 10.22 -15.47
C GLY A 39 18.38 10.54 -15.50
N GLU A 40 17.53 9.52 -15.51
CA GLU A 40 16.08 9.67 -15.51
C GLU A 40 15.51 9.89 -14.10
N ARG A 41 14.45 10.70 -14.02
CA ARG A 41 13.69 10.94 -12.79
C ARG A 41 12.25 10.50 -12.97
N PHE A 42 11.77 9.64 -12.09
CA PHE A 42 10.38 9.22 -12.04
C PHE A 42 9.72 9.73 -10.76
N SER A 43 8.85 10.72 -10.91
CA SER A 43 8.16 11.39 -9.78
C SER A 43 6.71 10.92 -9.72
N LEU A 44 6.27 10.45 -8.56
CA LEU A 44 4.96 9.82 -8.33
C LEU A 44 4.25 10.44 -7.14
N ILE A 45 2.95 10.59 -7.29
CA ILE A 45 1.99 10.73 -6.20
C ILE A 45 1.23 9.40 -6.13
N VAL A 46 1.24 8.79 -4.95
CA VAL A 46 0.62 7.50 -4.71
C VAL A 46 -0.40 7.67 -3.59
N SER A 47 -1.65 7.27 -3.83
CA SER A 47 -2.66 7.16 -2.78
C SER A 47 -2.99 5.70 -2.52
N HIS A 48 -3.05 5.31 -1.24
CA HIS A 48 -3.46 3.99 -0.78
C HIS A 48 -4.68 4.14 0.12
N ASP A 49 -5.73 3.41 -0.22
CA ASP A 49 -6.89 3.18 0.65
C ASP A 49 -7.02 1.68 0.89
N MET A 50 -6.92 1.24 2.14
CA MET A 50 -6.99 -0.18 2.50
C MET A 50 -8.00 -0.41 3.61
N ARG A 51 -8.89 -1.38 3.41
CA ARG A 51 -9.92 -1.77 4.39
C ARG A 51 -10.36 -3.21 4.17
N ASN A 52 -10.45 -3.98 5.25
CA ASN A 52 -11.08 -5.30 5.26
C ASN A 52 -10.54 -6.28 4.21
N GLY A 53 -9.20 -6.32 4.04
CA GLY A 53 -8.55 -7.20 3.06
C GLY A 53 -8.65 -6.72 1.61
N HIS A 54 -9.19 -5.53 1.37
CA HIS A 54 -9.29 -4.92 0.05
C HIS A 54 -8.59 -3.56 0.03
N GLY A 55 -7.97 -3.21 -1.09
CA GLY A 55 -7.36 -1.90 -1.26
C GLY A 55 -7.51 -1.33 -2.66
N VAL A 56 -7.38 -0.01 -2.72
CA VAL A 56 -7.33 0.78 -3.93
C VAL A 56 -6.07 1.63 -3.89
N LEU A 57 -5.35 1.65 -5.00
CA LEU A 57 -4.12 2.38 -5.17
C LEU A 57 -4.23 3.26 -6.41
N SER A 58 -4.03 4.57 -6.26
CA SER A 58 -3.90 5.49 -7.39
C SER A 58 -2.44 5.86 -7.58
N LEU A 59 -1.93 5.75 -8.80
CA LEU A 59 -0.63 6.29 -9.18
C LEU A 59 -0.85 7.40 -10.20
N ALA A 60 -0.29 8.56 -9.92
CA ALA A 60 -0.15 9.64 -10.89
C ALA A 60 1.29 10.14 -10.87
N GLY A 61 1.92 10.29 -12.03
CA GLY A 61 3.31 10.70 -12.06
C GLY A 61 3.87 10.97 -13.43
N ARG A 62 5.14 11.35 -13.44
CA ARG A 62 5.86 11.77 -14.64
C ARG A 62 7.26 11.17 -14.63
N LEU A 63 7.61 10.50 -15.72
CA LEU A 63 8.97 10.10 -16.06
C LEU A 63 9.58 11.21 -16.91
N THR A 64 10.68 11.77 -16.42
CA THR A 64 11.48 12.78 -17.11
C THR A 64 12.82 12.16 -17.49
N GLY A 65 13.07 12.03 -18.80
CA GLY A 65 14.35 11.56 -19.33
C GLY A 65 15.36 12.70 -19.52
N ASP A 66 16.60 12.35 -19.85
CA ASP A 66 17.72 13.29 -20.05
C ASP A 66 17.44 14.36 -21.12
N ASN A 67 16.69 13.99 -22.16
CA ASN A 67 16.27 14.90 -23.23
C ASN A 67 15.09 15.82 -22.85
N GLN A 68 14.75 15.91 -21.56
CA GLN A 68 13.58 16.63 -21.02
C GLN A 68 12.24 16.12 -21.54
N LYS A 69 12.19 14.96 -22.21
CA LYS A 69 10.93 14.33 -22.60
C LYS A 69 10.21 13.87 -21.34
N VAL A 70 8.94 14.24 -21.24
CA VAL A 70 8.08 13.92 -20.11
C VAL A 70 6.99 12.94 -20.54
N ILE A 71 6.87 11.82 -19.83
CA ILE A 71 5.88 10.77 -20.09
C ILE A 71 5.04 10.59 -18.81
N SER A 72 3.72 10.68 -18.92
CA SER A 72 2.82 10.51 -17.79
C SER A 72 2.49 9.04 -17.50
N LEU A 73 2.42 8.70 -16.22
CA LEU A 73 1.76 7.49 -15.71
C LEU A 73 0.53 7.93 -14.92
N SER A 74 -0.63 7.34 -15.20
CA SER A 74 -1.86 7.59 -14.46
C SER A 74 -2.72 6.33 -14.46
N LYS A 75 -2.95 5.71 -13.29
CA LYS A 75 -3.76 4.48 -13.21
C LYS A 75 -4.31 4.23 -11.82
N ILE A 76 -5.40 3.48 -11.78
CA ILE A 76 -6.00 2.93 -10.57
C ILE A 76 -5.73 1.43 -10.54
N ILE A 77 -5.41 0.92 -9.35
CA ILE A 77 -5.21 -0.51 -9.09
C ILE A 77 -6.11 -0.91 -7.94
N ARG A 78 -6.92 -1.95 -8.14
CA ARG A 78 -7.61 -2.63 -7.03
C ARG A 78 -6.83 -3.88 -6.68
N PHE A 79 -6.79 -4.20 -5.39
CA PHE A 79 -6.10 -5.38 -4.91
C PHE A 79 -6.79 -5.97 -3.70
N ASN A 80 -6.58 -7.27 -3.50
CA ASN A 80 -6.87 -7.94 -2.24
C ASN A 80 -5.56 -8.10 -1.46
N TYR A 81 -5.62 -8.14 -0.13
CA TYR A 81 -4.45 -8.39 0.69
C TYR A 81 -4.76 -9.28 1.89
N HIS A 82 -3.74 -10.04 2.29
CA HIS A 82 -3.70 -10.70 3.59
C HIS A 82 -2.62 -10.05 4.45
N ARG A 83 -2.87 -9.95 5.76
CA ARG A 83 -1.97 -9.30 6.71
C ARG A 83 -1.48 -10.31 7.74
N ASP A 84 -0.16 -10.34 7.94
CA ASP A 84 0.52 -11.04 9.03
C ASP A 84 1.45 -10.06 9.75
N GLY A 85 1.06 -9.60 10.94
CA GLY A 85 1.76 -8.53 11.65
C GLY A 85 1.81 -7.24 10.81
N ASP A 86 3.02 -6.74 10.53
CA ASP A 86 3.22 -5.55 9.69
C ASP A 86 3.35 -5.90 8.19
N LEU A 87 3.39 -7.19 7.84
CA LEU A 87 3.53 -7.65 6.46
C LEU A 87 2.16 -7.79 5.78
N TYR A 88 2.04 -7.19 4.62
CA TYR A 88 0.86 -7.24 3.76
C TYR A 88 1.24 -7.92 2.45
N LEU A 89 0.62 -9.05 2.16
CA LEU A 89 0.75 -9.72 0.87
C LEU A 89 -0.44 -9.32 0.01
N ALA A 90 -0.21 -8.39 -0.92
CA ALA A 90 -1.23 -7.92 -1.83
C ALA A 90 -1.21 -8.67 -3.16
N GLN A 91 -2.38 -8.82 -3.78
CA GLN A 91 -2.56 -9.35 -5.11
C GLN A 91 -3.41 -8.38 -5.92
N SER A 92 -2.89 -7.93 -7.05
CA SER A 92 -3.61 -7.06 -7.98
C SER A 92 -4.81 -7.79 -8.57
N THR A 93 -5.99 -7.18 -8.52
CA THR A 93 -7.24 -7.75 -9.05
C THR A 93 -7.77 -6.97 -10.25
N LEU A 94 -7.41 -5.69 -10.36
CA LEU A 94 -7.78 -4.84 -11.48
C LEU A 94 -6.74 -3.75 -11.66
N ILE A 95 -6.39 -3.45 -12.91
CA ILE A 95 -5.49 -2.35 -13.27
C ILE A 95 -6.17 -1.56 -14.40
N GLU A 96 -6.49 -0.30 -14.13
CA GLU A 96 -7.20 0.58 -15.04
C GLU A 96 -6.33 1.81 -15.33
N PRO A 97 -5.68 1.88 -16.50
CA PRO A 97 -4.99 3.10 -16.92
C PRO A 97 -6.00 4.20 -17.18
N SER A 98 -5.69 5.41 -16.74
CA SER A 98 -6.46 6.59 -17.06
C SER A 98 -6.17 7.06 -18.50
N PRO A 99 -7.07 7.83 -19.15
CA PRO A 99 -6.87 8.29 -20.53
C PRO A 99 -5.61 9.14 -20.75
N ASP A 100 -5.09 9.76 -19.68
CA ASP A 100 -3.87 10.55 -19.66
C ASP A 100 -2.59 9.72 -19.43
N ASN A 101 -2.72 8.39 -19.29
CA ASN A 101 -1.59 7.49 -19.21
C ASN A 101 -0.87 7.36 -20.56
N GLN A 102 0.39 7.80 -20.61
CA GLN A 102 1.23 7.73 -21.82
C GLN A 102 2.34 6.69 -21.72
N MET A 103 2.62 6.21 -20.51
CA MET A 103 3.71 5.25 -20.27
C MET A 103 3.34 3.87 -20.80
N SER A 104 4.17 3.33 -21.70
CA SER A 104 3.99 1.98 -22.23
C SER A 104 4.23 0.91 -21.15
N ILE A 105 3.77 -0.32 -21.39
CA ILE A 105 4.00 -1.45 -20.47
C ILE A 105 5.50 -1.68 -20.26
N GLU A 106 6.30 -1.71 -21.33
CA GLU A 106 7.75 -1.89 -21.25
C GLU A 106 8.45 -0.80 -20.42
N GLN A 107 7.96 0.45 -20.51
CA GLN A 107 8.46 1.53 -19.67
C GLN A 107 8.06 1.32 -18.21
N GLN A 108 6.83 0.89 -17.93
CA GLN A 108 6.38 0.61 -16.56
C GLN A 108 7.21 -0.52 -15.93
N GLU A 109 7.52 -1.59 -16.68
CA GLU A 109 8.32 -2.73 -16.19
C GLU A 109 9.75 -2.33 -15.76
N LYS A 110 10.29 -1.25 -16.32
CA LYS A 110 11.62 -0.73 -15.92
C LYS A 110 11.61 -0.06 -14.54
N TRP A 111 10.46 0.42 -14.08
CA TRP A 111 10.32 1.26 -12.88
C TRP A 111 9.44 0.68 -11.80
N LEU A 112 8.51 -0.21 -12.16
CA LEU A 112 7.48 -0.71 -11.25
C LEU A 112 7.52 -2.25 -11.19
N PRO A 113 7.33 -2.82 -9.99
CA PRO A 113 7.09 -4.26 -9.83
C PRO A 113 5.86 -4.75 -10.62
N ALA A 114 5.83 -6.06 -10.91
CA ALA A 114 4.77 -6.68 -11.70
C ALA A 114 3.35 -6.48 -11.12
N PHE A 115 3.19 -6.37 -9.80
CA PHE A 115 1.92 -6.04 -9.14
C PHE A 115 1.25 -4.78 -9.69
N PHE A 116 2.05 -3.80 -10.11
CA PHE A 116 1.52 -2.57 -10.67
C PHE A 116 1.08 -2.70 -12.13
N ILE A 117 1.45 -3.78 -12.82
CA ILE A 117 1.41 -3.89 -14.28
C ILE A 117 0.52 -5.06 -14.73
N THR A 118 0.52 -6.15 -13.96
CA THR A 118 -0.14 -7.42 -14.31
C THR A 118 -1.18 -7.80 -13.26
N VAL A 119 -2.42 -8.02 -13.70
CA VAL A 119 -3.48 -8.56 -12.84
C VAL A 119 -3.09 -9.97 -12.36
N GLY A 120 -3.32 -10.26 -11.08
CA GLY A 120 -2.95 -11.51 -10.42
C GLY A 120 -1.54 -11.53 -9.83
N ALA A 121 -0.67 -10.59 -10.20
CA ALA A 121 0.66 -10.48 -9.61
C ALA A 121 0.59 -10.06 -8.14
N THR A 122 1.51 -10.60 -7.34
CA THR A 122 1.58 -10.36 -5.89
C THR A 122 2.72 -9.42 -5.54
N PHE A 123 2.56 -8.68 -4.43
CA PHE A 123 3.60 -7.81 -3.91
C PHE A 123 3.55 -7.75 -2.39
N PRO A 124 4.66 -8.12 -1.71
CA PRO A 124 4.77 -7.92 -0.29
C PRO A 124 5.17 -6.48 0.01
N PHE A 125 4.40 -5.82 0.86
CA PHE A 125 4.80 -4.55 1.47
C PHE A 125 4.61 -4.60 2.98
N VAL A 126 5.41 -3.82 3.68
CA VAL A 126 5.37 -3.65 5.13
C VAL A 126 4.87 -2.25 5.42
N ILE A 127 3.90 -2.14 6.32
CA ILE A 127 3.39 -0.85 6.80
C ILE A 127 3.72 -0.75 8.28
N LYS A 128 4.65 0.15 8.63
CA LYS A 128 5.00 0.41 10.04
C LYS A 128 4.54 1.78 10.47
N ARG A 129 3.96 1.85 11.66
CA ARG A 129 3.67 3.12 12.33
C ARG A 129 4.97 3.73 12.85
N THR A 130 5.24 4.98 12.54
CA THR A 130 6.46 5.69 12.97
C THR A 130 6.20 6.83 13.97
N GLY A 131 4.93 7.17 14.21
CA GLY A 131 4.51 8.28 15.04
C GLY A 131 2.99 8.36 15.18
N ILE A 132 2.48 9.50 15.66
CA ILE A 132 1.04 9.76 15.72
C ILE A 132 0.54 9.94 14.28
N ASP A 133 -0.32 9.03 13.83
CA ASP A 133 -0.95 9.01 12.51
C ASP A 133 0.02 9.10 11.32
N THR A 134 1.25 8.60 11.51
CA THR A 134 2.26 8.47 10.47
C THR A 134 2.62 7.02 10.22
N TRP A 135 2.66 6.65 8.94
CA TRP A 135 3.06 5.33 8.47
C TRP A 135 4.20 5.43 7.48
N VAL A 136 5.06 4.43 7.47
CA VAL A 136 6.06 4.21 6.43
C VAL A 136 5.71 2.92 5.72
N PHE A 137 5.60 3.02 4.40
CA PHE A 137 5.38 1.91 3.49
C PHE A 137 6.72 1.57 2.85
N TYR A 138 7.09 0.29 2.88
CA TYR A 138 8.27 -0.19 2.18
C TYR A 138 8.03 -1.61 1.69
N SER A 139 8.72 -2.01 0.63
CA SER A 139 8.60 -3.35 0.07
C SER A 139 9.94 -4.05 0.16
N GLY A 140 9.93 -5.22 0.80
CA GLY A 140 11.12 -5.98 1.15
C GLY A 140 11.89 -5.45 2.37
N PRO A 141 12.48 -6.32 3.21
CA PRO A 141 13.76 -5.97 3.82
C PRO A 141 14.77 -5.82 2.67
N VAL A 142 15.81 -4.99 2.80
CA VAL A 142 17.07 -5.40 2.14
C VAL A 142 17.40 -6.75 2.78
N PRO A 143 17.32 -7.91 2.10
CA PRO A 143 17.67 -9.16 2.75
C PRO A 143 19.13 -9.06 3.13
N LEU A 144 19.43 -9.09 4.44
CA LEU A 144 20.81 -9.04 4.89
C LEU A 144 21.52 -10.35 4.53
N PHE A 145 20.86 -11.50 4.69
CA PHE A 145 21.37 -12.82 4.29
C PHE A 145 20.24 -13.86 4.24
N ILE A 146 20.43 -14.89 3.41
CA ILE A 146 19.62 -16.11 3.38
C ILE A 146 20.40 -17.19 4.13
N CYS A 147 19.77 -17.88 5.07
CA CYS A 147 20.31 -19.09 5.69
C CYS A 147 19.41 -20.26 5.34
N GLU A 148 20.03 -21.35 4.90
CA GLU A 148 19.40 -22.67 4.76
C GLU A 148 19.74 -23.53 5.98
N LYS A 149 18.94 -24.59 6.19
CA LYS A 149 19.25 -25.61 7.19
C LYS A 149 20.19 -26.66 6.63
#